data_AF-A0A5B9W2P8-F1
#
_entry.id   AF-A0A5B9W2P8-F1
#
_cell.length_a   1.000
_cell.length_b   1.000
_cell.length_c   1.000
_cell.angle_alpha   90.00
_cell.angle_beta   90.00
_cell.angle_gamma   90.00
#
_symmetry.space_group_name_H-M   'P 1'
#
loop_
_entity.id
_entity.type
_entity.pdbx_description
1 polymer ?
#
loop_
_entity_poly.entity_id
_entity_poly.type
_entity_poly.pdbx_seq_one_letter_code
_entity_poly.pdbx_strand_id
1 'polypeptide(L)'
;MRRRDLVARRLYCQIVPMALGLTFLLGGCEGPTQAPPSKEVQAGAGAQSQPPPPPSNPKIKEIMARVGGPGPQSLQNSLVAAVKAEQPAWEEIQGGAKEYARLAAEMGGLEPIKGSSASWKELTKAFADSTADLDKAALAKEKDKVGETLAKLGGSCMGCHRQHRIMAPPGGRAASPGG
;
A
#
# COMPACT_ATOMS: atom_id res chain seq x y z
N MET A 1 2.49 34.51 -30.77
CA MET A 1 1.16 35.17 -30.78
C MET A 1 0.13 34.07 -30.57
N ARG A 2 -0.74 33.99 -29.56
CA ARG A 2 -1.54 34.95 -28.76
C ARG A 2 -1.50 34.48 -27.29
N ARG A 3 -1.08 35.29 -26.31
CA ARG A 3 -1.85 36.27 -25.52
C ARG A 3 -3.15 35.73 -24.89
N ARG A 4 -3.08 35.61 -23.54
CA ARG A 4 -4.04 36.04 -22.51
C ARG A 4 -5.32 35.22 -22.38
N ASP A 5 -5.48 34.57 -21.22
CA ASP A 5 -6.59 34.88 -20.32
C ASP A 5 -6.17 34.67 -18.85
N LEU A 6 -6.33 35.75 -18.09
CA LEU A 6 -5.84 35.98 -16.74
C LEU A 6 -6.96 36.77 -16.03
N VAL A 7 -7.99 36.07 -15.57
CA VAL A 7 -9.18 36.60 -14.85
C VAL A 7 -9.78 35.40 -14.11
N ALA A 8 -10.11 35.34 -12.81
CA ALA A 8 -10.19 36.27 -11.70
C ALA A 8 -10.04 35.45 -10.40
N ARG A 9 -9.20 35.87 -9.45
CA ARG A 9 -9.63 36.47 -8.17
C ARG A 9 -11.08 36.20 -7.75
N ARG A 10 -11.25 35.31 -6.78
CA ARG A 10 -12.22 35.50 -5.69
C ARG A 10 -11.54 35.26 -4.34
N LEU A 11 -11.10 36.37 -3.74
CA LEU A 11 -11.11 36.52 -2.28
C LEU A 11 -12.55 36.35 -1.80
N TYR A 12 -12.78 35.61 -0.71
CA TYR A 12 -13.74 35.85 0.39
C TYR A 12 -13.68 34.60 1.29
N CYS A 13 -13.03 34.66 2.45
CA CYS A 13 -13.55 35.16 3.74
C CYS A 13 -14.60 34.24 4.39
N GLN A 14 -14.14 33.43 5.35
CA GLN A 14 -14.81 32.94 6.57
C GLN A 14 -13.78 32.03 7.25
N ILE A 15 -13.02 32.40 8.29
CA ILE A 15 -13.41 32.82 9.66
C ILE A 15 -14.65 32.07 10.14
N VAL A 16 -14.43 30.90 10.77
CA VAL A 16 -15.34 30.29 11.73
C VAL A 16 -14.49 29.77 12.92
N PRO A 17 -14.92 29.99 14.17
CA PRO A 17 -14.04 30.07 15.33
C PRO A 17 -13.81 28.73 16.04
N MET A 18 -12.78 28.73 16.88
CA MET A 18 -12.58 27.78 17.98
C MET A 18 -13.84 27.65 18.85
N ALA A 19 -14.23 26.42 19.16
CA ALA A 19 -15.08 26.11 20.30
C ALA A 19 -14.37 25.11 21.20
N LEU A 20 -13.92 25.63 22.35
CA LEU A 20 -13.61 24.91 23.56
C LEU A 20 -14.76 23.97 23.94
N GLY A 21 -14.44 22.71 24.26
CA GLY A 21 -15.39 21.73 24.77
C GLY A 21 -14.70 20.73 25.69
N LEU A 22 -14.36 21.20 26.89
CA LEU A 22 -13.83 20.45 28.02
C LEU A 22 -14.98 20.10 28.97
N THR A 23 -15.42 18.84 29.11
CA THR A 23 -16.03 18.32 30.36
C THR A 23 -16.31 16.79 30.33
N PHE A 24 -15.80 16.08 31.36
CA PHE A 24 -16.49 15.05 32.19
C PHE A 24 -16.86 13.68 31.54
N LEU A 25 -16.78 12.47 32.13
CA LEU A 25 -16.63 11.87 33.48
C LEU A 25 -16.02 10.45 33.31
N LEU A 26 -15.03 10.00 34.10
CA LEU A 26 -15.18 9.13 35.29
C LEU A 26 -16.29 8.07 35.24
N GLY A 27 -15.90 6.78 35.19
CA GLY A 27 -16.73 5.68 35.69
C GLY A 27 -16.41 4.32 35.07
N GLY A 28 -15.96 3.35 35.88
CA GLY A 28 -16.06 1.92 35.54
C GLY A 28 -14.92 1.03 36.01
N CYS A 29 -14.94 0.67 37.29
CA CYS A 29 -14.11 -0.35 37.91
C CYS A 29 -14.46 -1.79 37.48
N GLU A 30 -13.42 -2.63 37.54
CA GLU A 30 -13.40 -4.01 38.05
C GLU A 30 -14.06 -5.17 37.29
N GLY A 31 -13.20 -6.13 36.93
CA GLY A 31 -13.55 -7.54 36.77
C GLY A 31 -12.29 -8.39 36.56
N PRO A 32 -11.77 -9.09 37.58
CA PRO A 32 -10.74 -10.09 37.40
C PRO A 32 -11.39 -11.45 37.12
N THR A 33 -11.07 -12.08 35.98
CA THR A 33 -11.24 -13.52 35.85
C THR A 33 -10.04 -14.09 35.13
N GLN A 34 -9.11 -14.52 35.98
CA GLN A 34 -7.93 -15.30 35.67
C GLN A 34 -8.37 -16.72 35.28
N ALA A 35 -8.24 -17.05 33.99
CA ALA A 35 -8.32 -18.44 33.52
C ALA A 35 -6.93 -19.11 33.69
N PRO A 36 -6.88 -20.41 33.98
CA PRO A 36 -5.64 -21.12 34.35
C PRO A 36 -4.65 -21.25 33.18
N PRO A 37 -3.34 -21.38 33.47
CA PRO A 37 -2.34 -21.64 32.44
C PRO A 37 -2.43 -23.09 31.96
N SER A 38 -2.98 -23.29 30.77
CA SER A 38 -2.81 -24.53 30.02
C SER A 38 -1.34 -24.69 29.65
N LYS A 39 -0.64 -25.56 30.38
CA LYS A 39 0.62 -26.17 29.95
C LYS A 39 0.30 -27.01 28.71
N GLU A 40 0.48 -26.45 27.53
CA GLU A 40 0.54 -27.22 26.29
C GLU A 40 1.97 -27.26 25.77
N VAL A 41 2.40 -28.48 25.53
CA VAL A 41 3.75 -28.93 25.22
C VAL A 41 4.12 -28.43 23.84
N GLN A 42 4.96 -27.40 23.71
CA GLN A 42 5.68 -27.14 22.46
C GLN A 42 6.88 -28.09 22.39
N ALA A 43 6.59 -29.33 22.03
CA ALA A 43 7.56 -30.25 21.47
C ALA A 43 8.13 -29.61 20.19
N GLY A 44 9.45 -29.52 20.12
CA GLY A 44 10.18 -28.90 19.03
C GLY A 44 9.74 -29.41 17.66
N ALA A 45 9.08 -28.54 16.91
CA ALA A 45 8.98 -28.68 15.47
C ALA A 45 10.40 -28.51 14.92
N GLY A 46 11.00 -29.63 14.51
CA GLY A 46 12.29 -29.63 13.84
C GLY A 46 12.29 -28.59 12.72
N ALA A 47 13.36 -27.80 12.69
CA ALA A 47 13.67 -26.96 11.55
C ALA A 47 13.88 -27.87 10.34
N GLN A 48 12.78 -28.24 9.67
CA GLN A 48 12.83 -28.82 8.34
C GLN A 48 13.55 -27.78 7.48
N SER A 49 14.77 -28.13 7.08
CA SER A 49 15.58 -27.33 6.17
C SER A 49 14.70 -27.02 4.96
N GLN A 50 14.27 -25.76 4.83
CA GLN A 50 13.49 -25.37 3.65
C GLN A 50 14.37 -25.63 2.43
N PRO A 51 13.85 -26.27 1.37
CA PRO A 51 14.58 -26.41 0.12
C PRO A 51 15.03 -25.04 -0.37
N PRO A 52 16.15 -24.96 -1.11
CA PRO A 52 16.65 -23.70 -1.64
C PRO A 52 15.53 -22.98 -2.40
N PRO A 53 15.40 -21.65 -2.22
CA PRO A 53 14.31 -20.91 -2.83
C PRO A 53 14.37 -21.06 -4.35
N PRO A 54 13.22 -21.26 -5.02
CA PRO A 54 13.18 -21.31 -6.47
C PRO A 54 13.69 -19.98 -7.06
N PRO A 55 14.20 -20.00 -8.30
CA PRO A 55 14.65 -18.80 -8.98
C PRO A 55 13.51 -17.76 -9.02
N SER A 56 13.82 -16.53 -8.63
CA SER A 56 12.84 -15.46 -8.57
C SER A 56 12.25 -15.18 -9.95
N ASN A 57 10.93 -15.08 -10.07
CA ASN A 57 10.30 -14.62 -11.30
C ASN A 57 10.69 -13.14 -11.55
N PRO A 58 11.47 -12.81 -12.59
CA PRO A 58 11.97 -11.44 -12.81
C PRO A 58 10.83 -10.44 -13.02
N LYS A 59 9.71 -10.90 -13.59
CA LYS A 59 8.53 -10.08 -13.86
C LYS A 59 7.85 -9.58 -12.58
N ILE A 60 7.85 -10.38 -11.50
CA ILE A 60 7.34 -9.94 -10.20
C ILE A 60 8.16 -8.74 -9.68
N LYS A 61 9.49 -8.78 -9.86
CA LYS A 61 10.39 -7.70 -9.44
C LYS A 61 10.13 -6.42 -10.24
N GLU A 62 9.94 -6.55 -11.56
CA GLU A 62 9.61 -5.42 -12.44
C GLU A 62 8.27 -4.77 -12.07
N ILE A 63 7.22 -5.57 -11.87
CA ILE A 63 5.90 -5.10 -11.42
C ILE A 63 6.04 -4.36 -10.09
N MET A 64 6.73 -4.95 -9.10
CA MET A 64 6.91 -4.34 -7.79
C MET A 64 7.71 -3.05 -7.82
N ALA A 65 8.76 -3.00 -8.65
CA ALA A 65 9.54 -1.78 -8.85
C ALA A 65 8.69 -0.65 -9.46
N ARG A 66 7.80 -0.98 -10.41
CA ARG A 66 6.91 0.00 -11.03
C ARG A 66 5.83 0.48 -10.05
N VAL A 67 5.23 -0.44 -9.30
CA VAL A 67 4.07 -0.15 -8.45
C VAL A 67 4.46 0.56 -7.15
N GLY A 68 5.42 0.00 -6.41
CA GLY A 68 5.80 0.45 -5.06
C GLY A 68 7.31 0.53 -4.87
N GLY A 69 8.07 0.62 -5.95
CA GLY A 69 9.52 0.74 -5.90
C GLY A 69 9.99 2.01 -5.19
N PRO A 70 11.29 2.08 -4.86
CA PRO A 70 11.87 3.24 -4.20
C PRO A 70 11.77 4.49 -5.11
N GLY A 71 11.54 5.64 -4.48
CA GLY A 71 11.58 6.94 -5.15
C GLY A 71 10.21 7.43 -5.67
N PRO A 72 10.18 8.68 -6.19
CA PRO A 72 8.94 9.36 -6.55
C PRO A 72 8.28 8.81 -7.84
N GLN A 73 9.01 8.02 -8.62
CA GLN A 73 8.55 7.50 -9.91
C GLN A 73 7.70 6.23 -9.82
N SER A 74 7.55 5.65 -8.62
CA SER A 74 6.61 4.55 -8.44
C SER A 74 5.17 5.02 -8.63
N LEU A 75 4.31 4.15 -9.17
CA LEU A 75 2.89 4.47 -9.39
C LEU A 75 2.21 4.89 -8.10
N GLN A 76 2.48 4.19 -6.99
CA GLN A 76 1.89 4.55 -5.70
C GLN A 76 2.31 5.95 -5.25
N ASN A 77 3.59 6.31 -5.31
CA ASN A 77 4.06 7.61 -4.84
C ASN A 77 3.59 8.75 -5.75
N SER A 78 3.60 8.54 -7.06
CA SER A 78 3.11 9.52 -8.03
C SER A 78 1.59 9.77 -7.87
N LEU A 79 0.78 8.73 -7.67
CA LEU A 79 -0.65 8.87 -7.41
C LEU A 79 -0.95 9.57 -6.09
N VAL A 80 -0.20 9.24 -5.02
CA VAL A 80 -0.32 9.93 -3.72
C VAL A 80 0.01 11.42 -3.84
N ALA A 81 1.04 11.78 -4.63
CA ALA A 81 1.37 13.17 -4.88
C ALA A 81 0.30 13.88 -5.73
N ALA A 82 -0.15 13.23 -6.82
CA ALA A 82 -1.12 13.80 -7.75
C ALA A 82 -2.48 14.06 -7.09
N VAL A 83 -2.99 13.14 -6.26
CA VAL A 83 -4.28 13.33 -5.56
C VAL A 83 -4.22 14.45 -4.51
N LYS A 84 -3.04 14.72 -3.95
CA LYS A 84 -2.84 15.79 -2.96
C LYS A 84 -2.78 17.20 -3.57
N ALA A 85 -2.59 17.31 -4.88
CA ALA A 85 -2.59 18.60 -5.55
C ALA A 85 -3.91 19.36 -5.29
N GLU A 86 -3.82 20.70 -5.31
CA GLU A 86 -4.99 21.58 -5.19
C GLU A 86 -5.98 21.31 -6.34
N GLN A 87 -5.44 21.11 -7.54
CA GLN A 87 -6.18 20.69 -8.73
C GLN A 87 -5.59 19.37 -9.23
N PRO A 88 -6.15 18.21 -8.81
CA PRO A 88 -5.67 16.91 -9.25
C PRO A 88 -5.79 16.74 -10.77
N ALA A 89 -4.71 16.30 -11.42
CA ALA A 89 -4.70 15.95 -12.83
C ALA A 89 -5.42 14.60 -13.03
N TRP A 90 -6.75 14.62 -13.05
CA TRP A 90 -7.58 13.42 -13.00
C TRP A 90 -7.31 12.43 -14.12
N GLU A 91 -6.98 12.91 -15.31
CA GLU A 91 -6.64 12.06 -16.45
C GLU A 91 -5.34 11.29 -16.21
N GLU A 92 -4.34 11.92 -15.59
CA GLU A 92 -3.09 11.26 -15.18
C GLU A 92 -3.30 10.29 -14.01
N ILE A 93 -4.13 10.68 -13.03
CA ILE A 93 -4.48 9.83 -11.88
C ILE A 93 -5.21 8.58 -12.35
N GLN A 94 -6.20 8.72 -13.25
CA GLN A 94 -6.95 7.61 -13.80
C GLN A 94 -6.02 6.70 -14.64
N GLY A 95 -5.16 7.28 -15.49
CA GLY A 95 -4.18 6.51 -16.25
C GLY A 95 -3.23 5.70 -15.36
N GLY A 96 -2.71 6.33 -14.29
CA GLY A 96 -1.87 5.66 -13.30
C GLY A 96 -2.60 4.58 -12.49
N ALA A 97 -3.84 4.84 -12.07
CA ALA A 97 -4.66 3.88 -11.33
C ALA A 97 -5.03 2.65 -12.18
N LYS A 98 -5.38 2.87 -13.45
CA LYS A 98 -5.64 1.80 -14.42
C LYS A 98 -4.40 0.92 -14.65
N GLU A 99 -3.24 1.53 -14.83
CA GLU A 99 -1.99 0.78 -14.97
C GLU A 99 -1.65 0.01 -13.69
N TYR A 100 -1.88 0.60 -12.52
CA TYR A 100 -1.74 -0.08 -11.24
C TYR A 100 -2.63 -1.33 -11.20
N ALA A 101 -3.92 -1.20 -11.51
CA ALA A 101 -4.87 -2.33 -11.55
C ALA A 101 -4.44 -3.43 -12.54
N ARG A 102 -3.96 -3.04 -13.73
CA ARG A 102 -3.45 -3.98 -14.73
C ARG A 102 -2.27 -4.79 -14.20
N LEU A 103 -1.27 -4.12 -13.63
CA LEU A 103 -0.08 -4.75 -13.08
C LEU A 103 -0.40 -5.66 -11.88
N ALA A 104 -1.33 -5.24 -11.02
CA ALA A 104 -1.80 -6.03 -9.89
C ALA A 104 -2.50 -7.32 -10.35
N ALA A 105 -3.37 -7.24 -11.35
CA ALA A 105 -4.03 -8.41 -11.95
C ALA A 105 -3.03 -9.35 -12.63
N GLU A 106 -2.08 -8.80 -13.38
CA GLU A 106 -1.03 -9.57 -14.06
C GLU A 106 -0.17 -10.38 -13.09
N MET A 107 0.11 -9.82 -11.91
CA MET A 107 0.89 -10.49 -10.87
C MET A 107 0.19 -11.72 -10.29
N GLY A 108 -1.13 -11.73 -10.20
CA GLY A 108 -1.88 -12.90 -9.69
C GLY A 108 -1.74 -14.14 -10.56
N GLY A 109 -1.34 -13.99 -11.82
CA GLY A 109 -1.03 -15.09 -12.74
C GLY A 109 0.41 -15.60 -12.67
N LEU A 110 1.26 -15.04 -11.81
CA LEU A 110 2.66 -15.44 -11.66
C LEU A 110 2.82 -16.37 -10.45
N GLU A 111 3.86 -17.22 -10.45
CA GLU A 111 4.17 -18.08 -9.30
C GLU A 111 4.98 -17.32 -8.24
N PRO A 112 4.68 -17.50 -6.94
CA PRO A 112 5.41 -16.85 -5.86
C PRO A 112 6.84 -17.36 -5.74
N ILE A 113 7.76 -16.47 -5.36
CA ILE A 113 9.19 -16.83 -5.13
C ILE A 113 9.36 -17.70 -3.89
N LYS A 114 8.51 -17.52 -2.88
CA LYS A 114 8.46 -18.33 -1.66
C LYS A 114 7.04 -18.37 -1.11
N GLY A 115 6.77 -19.24 -0.15
CA GLY A 115 5.44 -19.38 0.45
C GLY A 115 4.48 -20.19 -0.44
N SER A 116 3.22 -20.30 -0.03
CA SER A 116 2.25 -21.15 -0.71
C SER A 116 1.60 -20.46 -1.92
N SER A 117 1.28 -21.21 -2.98
CA SER A 117 0.50 -20.66 -4.11
C SER A 117 -0.92 -20.26 -3.68
N ALA A 118 -1.46 -20.86 -2.62
CA ALA A 118 -2.78 -20.50 -2.07
C ALA A 118 -2.78 -19.09 -1.47
N SER A 119 -1.86 -18.82 -0.52
CA SER A 119 -1.72 -17.49 0.08
C SER A 119 -1.34 -16.43 -0.96
N TRP A 120 -0.55 -16.80 -1.98
CA TRP A 120 -0.25 -15.90 -3.10
C TRP A 120 -1.50 -15.49 -3.87
N LYS A 121 -2.33 -16.46 -4.29
CA LYS A 121 -3.58 -16.20 -5.02
C LYS A 121 -4.53 -15.32 -4.21
N GLU A 122 -4.68 -15.60 -2.91
CA GLU A 122 -5.53 -14.81 -2.02
C GLU A 122 -5.05 -13.35 -1.92
N LEU A 123 -3.77 -13.16 -1.59
CA LEU A 123 -3.19 -11.83 -1.37
C LEU A 123 -3.11 -11.01 -2.67
N THR A 124 -2.74 -11.63 -3.79
CA THR A 124 -2.70 -10.95 -5.10
C THR A 124 -4.10 -10.63 -5.62
N LYS A 125 -5.10 -11.48 -5.34
CA LYS A 125 -6.50 -11.14 -5.62
C LYS A 125 -6.97 -9.94 -4.81
N ALA A 126 -6.76 -9.95 -3.49
CA ALA A 126 -7.14 -8.82 -2.64
C ALA A 126 -6.45 -7.52 -3.07
N PHE A 127 -5.20 -7.62 -3.49
CA PHE A 127 -4.45 -6.50 -4.06
C PHE A 127 -5.06 -6.01 -5.39
N ALA A 128 -5.34 -6.90 -6.33
CA ALA A 128 -5.98 -6.57 -7.60
C ALA A 128 -7.35 -5.92 -7.39
N ASP A 129 -8.19 -6.46 -6.52
CA ASP A 129 -9.50 -5.91 -6.17
C ASP A 129 -9.36 -4.49 -5.60
N SER A 130 -8.43 -4.27 -4.66
CA SER A 130 -8.17 -2.94 -4.08
C SER A 130 -7.70 -1.92 -5.12
N THR A 131 -6.86 -2.33 -6.07
CA THR A 131 -6.41 -1.45 -7.17
C THR A 131 -7.48 -1.19 -8.21
N ALA A 132 -8.42 -2.13 -8.42
CA ALA A 132 -9.58 -1.90 -9.27
C ALA A 132 -10.53 -0.87 -8.63
N ASP A 133 -10.70 -0.89 -7.31
CA ASP A 133 -11.47 0.12 -6.60
C ASP A 133 -10.79 1.50 -6.62
N LEU A 134 -9.45 1.54 -6.63
CA LEU A 134 -8.69 2.76 -6.89
C LEU A 134 -8.97 3.34 -8.27
N ASP A 135 -8.95 2.52 -9.33
CA ASP A 135 -9.28 2.96 -10.70
C ASP A 135 -10.71 3.49 -10.79
N LYS A 136 -11.68 2.79 -10.21
CA LYS A 136 -13.09 3.27 -10.15
C LYS A 136 -13.20 4.62 -9.45
N ALA A 137 -12.52 4.79 -8.30
CA ALA A 137 -12.53 6.04 -7.54
C ALA A 137 -11.85 7.19 -8.32
N ALA A 138 -10.75 6.89 -9.02
CA ALA A 138 -10.05 7.84 -9.87
C ALA A 138 -10.91 8.28 -11.07
N LEU A 139 -11.58 7.32 -11.72
CA LEU A 139 -12.53 7.59 -12.81
C LEU A 139 -13.70 8.47 -12.35
N ALA A 140 -14.21 8.21 -11.14
CA ALA A 140 -15.26 9.01 -10.51
C ALA A 140 -14.77 10.36 -9.93
N LYS A 141 -13.46 10.63 -10.00
CA LYS A 141 -12.83 11.85 -9.46
C LYS A 141 -13.09 12.04 -7.95
N GLU A 142 -13.18 10.95 -7.20
CA GLU A 142 -13.48 10.92 -5.77
C GLU A 142 -12.19 11.08 -4.93
N LYS A 143 -11.72 12.32 -4.72
CA LYS A 143 -10.43 12.63 -4.06
C LYS A 143 -10.22 11.89 -2.73
N ASP A 144 -11.21 11.94 -1.85
CA ASP A 144 -11.09 11.32 -0.53
C ASP A 144 -11.02 9.80 -0.62
N LYS A 145 -11.84 9.19 -1.48
CA LYS A 145 -11.84 7.73 -1.69
C LYS A 145 -10.56 7.24 -2.37
N VAL A 146 -10.01 8.00 -3.33
CA VAL A 146 -8.68 7.72 -3.90
C VAL A 146 -7.62 7.76 -2.81
N GLY A 147 -7.63 8.80 -1.96
CA GLY A 147 -6.71 8.95 -0.85
C GLY A 147 -6.80 7.80 0.17
N GLU A 148 -8.02 7.42 0.58
CA GLU A 148 -8.27 6.30 1.47
C GLU A 148 -7.79 4.97 0.88
N THR A 149 -8.10 4.69 -0.37
CA THR A 149 -7.69 3.44 -1.04
C THR A 149 -6.18 3.37 -1.17
N LEU A 150 -5.50 4.47 -1.52
CA LEU A 150 -4.03 4.53 -1.55
C LEU A 150 -3.40 4.30 -0.16
N ALA A 151 -4.00 4.84 0.90
CA ALA A 151 -3.55 4.62 2.28
C ALA A 151 -3.71 3.15 2.71
N LYS A 152 -4.88 2.55 2.43
CA LYS A 152 -5.17 1.13 2.69
C LYS A 152 -4.20 0.23 1.92
N LEU A 153 -3.98 0.50 0.63
CA LEU A 153 -3.00 -0.21 -0.20
C LEU A 153 -1.61 -0.16 0.43
N GLY A 154 -1.14 1.03 0.83
CA GLY A 154 0.16 1.19 1.49
C GLY A 154 0.32 0.37 2.77
N GLY A 155 -0.75 0.22 3.56
CA GLY A 155 -0.77 -0.63 4.75
C GLY A 155 -0.73 -2.13 4.44
N SER A 156 -1.27 -2.56 3.29
CA SER A 156 -1.38 -3.97 2.91
C SER A 156 -0.08 -4.61 2.40
N CYS A 157 0.84 -3.80 1.86
CA CYS A 157 2.04 -4.29 1.17
C CYS A 157 2.89 -5.25 2.01
N MET A 158 3.01 -4.98 3.31
CA MET A 158 3.87 -5.77 4.20
C MET A 158 3.31 -7.16 4.53
N GLY A 159 1.99 -7.36 4.43
CA GLY A 159 1.38 -8.68 4.59
C GLY A 159 1.88 -9.64 3.51
N CYS A 160 1.81 -9.21 2.25
CA CYS A 160 2.31 -9.98 1.11
C CYS A 160 3.85 -10.11 1.13
N HIS A 161 4.58 -9.02 1.38
CA HIS A 161 6.04 -9.06 1.38
C HIS A 161 6.61 -10.04 2.42
N ARG A 162 6.06 -10.12 3.63
CA ARG A 162 6.55 -11.06 4.64
C ARG A 162 6.46 -12.51 4.17
N GLN A 163 5.38 -12.85 3.47
CA GLN A 163 5.10 -14.21 3.02
C GLN A 163 5.80 -14.58 1.72
N HIS A 164 6.04 -13.63 0.82
CA HIS A 164 6.42 -13.92 -0.56
C HIS A 164 7.67 -13.18 -1.06
N ARG A 165 8.21 -12.22 -0.30
CA ARG A 165 9.47 -11.55 -0.62
C ARG A 165 10.64 -12.20 0.12
N ILE A 166 11.74 -12.39 -0.60
CA ILE A 166 13.05 -12.61 0.01
C ILE A 166 13.58 -11.22 0.39
N MET A 167 13.42 -10.86 1.67
CA MET A 167 13.98 -9.62 2.19
C MET A 167 15.50 -9.82 2.33
N ALA A 168 16.28 -9.05 1.58
CA ALA A 168 17.72 -9.00 1.83
C ALA A 168 17.94 -8.49 3.26
N PRO A 169 18.93 -9.03 3.99
CA PRO A 169 19.21 -8.57 5.34
C PRO A 169 19.51 -7.06 5.32
N PRO A 170 18.93 -6.29 6.27
CA PRO A 170 19.18 -4.87 6.37
C PRO A 170 20.68 -4.64 6.62
N GLY A 171 21.38 -4.06 5.65
CA GLY A 171 22.82 -3.81 5.74
C GLY A 171 23.68 -4.46 4.65
N GLY A 172 23.10 -5.27 3.76
CA GLY A 172 23.80 -5.77 2.57
C GLY A 172 24.03 -4.67 1.53
N ARG A 173 24.87 -3.68 1.84
CA ARG A 173 25.55 -2.89 0.80
C ARG A 173 26.30 -3.91 -0.04
N ALA A 174 25.87 -4.12 -1.27
CA ALA A 174 26.72 -4.72 -2.29
C ALA A 174 28.03 -3.93 -2.23
N ALA A 175 29.11 -4.58 -1.79
CA ALA A 175 30.43 -4.02 -1.90
C ALA A 175 30.61 -3.69 -3.38
N SER A 176 30.57 -2.39 -3.72
CA SER A 176 31.03 -1.95 -5.03
C SER A 176 32.42 -2.53 -5.20
N PRO A 177 32.71 -3.30 -6.28
CA PRO A 177 34.09 -3.57 -6.62
C PRO A 177 34.71 -2.20 -6.91
N GLY A 178 35.58 -1.75 -6.00
CA GLY A 178 36.34 -0.53 -6.20
C GLY A 178 37.17 -0.67 -7.46
N GLY A 179 37.00 0.28 -8.37
CA GLY A 179 37.96 0.60 -9.42
C GLY A 179 38.84 1.75 -8.97
#